data_AF-A0A6I4YV28-F1
#
_entry.id   AF-A0A6I4YV28-F1
#
_cell.length_a   1.000
_cell.length_b   1.000
_cell.length_c   1.000
_cell.angle_alpha   90.00
_cell.angle_beta   90.00
_cell.angle_gamma   90.00
#
_symmetry.space_group_name_H-M   'P 1'
#
loop_
_entity.id
_entity.type
_entity.pdbx_description
1 polymer ?
#
loop_
_entity_poly.entity_id
_entity_poly.type
_entity_poly.pdbx_seq_one_letter_code
_entity_poly.pdbx_strand_id
1 'polypeptide(L)'
;MGGGENSSFGMALRIGSDMIAGIAIGVGIGYGLDRWTGHLPLFLIVFTLLGFCAGMRNVWRVVNAPIPDVGAKKDGRSQRGQRIND
;
A
#
# COMPACT_ATOMS: atom_id res chain seq x y z
N MET A 1 -9.63 25.18 -10.94
CA MET A 1 -9.18 24.61 -9.64
C MET A 1 -9.37 23.10 -9.73
N GLY A 2 -8.38 22.28 -9.35
CA GLY A 2 -8.53 20.80 -9.32
C GLY A 2 -7.32 20.01 -9.84
N GLY A 3 -6.14 20.11 -9.20
CA GLY A 3 -4.91 19.43 -9.65
C GLY A 3 -4.06 18.78 -8.55
N GLY A 4 -4.59 18.64 -7.34
CA GLY A 4 -3.85 18.07 -6.18
C GLY A 4 -4.32 16.69 -5.75
N GLU A 5 -5.46 16.21 -6.24
CA GLU A 5 -6.21 15.08 -5.68
C GLU A 5 -5.69 13.73 -6.20
N ASN A 6 -5.22 13.71 -7.45
CA ASN A 6 -4.82 12.49 -8.15
C ASN A 6 -3.57 11.82 -7.55
N SER A 7 -2.66 12.62 -6.97
CA SER A 7 -1.39 12.10 -6.43
C SER A 7 -1.57 11.38 -5.10
N SER A 8 -2.40 11.93 -4.20
CA SER A 8 -2.73 11.31 -2.92
C SER A 8 -3.60 10.07 -3.12
N PHE A 9 -4.55 10.13 -4.06
CA PHE A 9 -5.40 8.99 -4.38
C PHE A 9 -4.62 7.84 -5.03
N GLY A 10 -3.70 8.13 -5.96
CA GLY A 10 -2.84 7.12 -6.57
C GLY A 10 -1.91 6.42 -5.56
N MET A 11 -1.41 7.16 -4.57
CA MET A 11 -0.61 6.57 -3.50
C MET A 11 -1.45 5.70 -2.56
N ALA A 12 -2.64 6.16 -2.16
CA ALA A 12 -3.57 5.37 -1.35
C ALA A 12 -3.99 4.06 -2.07
N LEU A 13 -4.28 4.14 -3.37
CA LEU A 13 -4.60 2.98 -4.20
C LEU A 13 -3.45 1.97 -4.26
N ARG A 14 -2.21 2.44 -4.44
CA ARG A 14 -1.03 1.55 -4.49
C ARG A 14 -0.80 0.84 -3.15
N ILE A 15 -0.93 1.56 -2.04
CA ILE A 15 -0.82 0.99 -0.70
C ILE A 15 -1.91 -0.07 -0.47
N GLY A 16 -3.15 0.24 -0.88
CA GLY A 16 -4.27 -0.69 -0.82
C GLY A 16 -4.07 -1.93 -1.70
N SER A 17 -3.58 -1.77 -2.94
CA SER A 17 -3.35 -2.89 -3.86
C SER A 17 -2.24 -3.82 -3.37
N ASP A 18 -1.15 -3.29 -2.79
CA ASP A 18 -0.09 -4.11 -2.21
C ASP A 18 -0.61 -4.93 -1.02
N MET A 19 -1.54 -4.38 -0.22
CA MET A 19 -2.19 -5.13 0.86
C MET A 19 -3.09 -6.25 0.32
N ILE A 20 -3.91 -5.94 -0.68
CA ILE A 20 -4.83 -6.92 -1.30
C ILE A 20 -4.05 -8.03 -2.01
N ALA A 21 -2.93 -7.71 -2.67
CA ALA A 21 -2.07 -8.69 -3.34
C ALA A 21 -1.49 -9.72 -2.35
N GLY A 22 -1.01 -9.28 -1.18
CA GLY A 22 -0.50 -10.20 -0.15
C GLY A 22 -1.56 -11.15 0.39
N ILE A 23 -2.78 -10.65 0.61
CA ILE A 23 -3.93 -11.46 1.07
C ILE A 23 -4.35 -12.45 -0.03
N ALA A 24 -4.45 -12.00 -1.28
CA ALA A 24 -4.84 -12.83 -2.40
C ALA A 24 -3.87 -14.02 -2.62
N ILE A 25 -2.56 -13.77 -2.49
CA ILE A 25 -1.55 -14.82 -2.60
C ILE A 25 -1.63 -15.80 -1.42
N GLY A 26 -1.79 -15.31 -0.18
CA GLY A 26 -1.92 -16.17 1.01
C GLY A 26 -3.15 -17.09 0.95
N VAL A 27 -4.30 -16.55 0.53
CA VAL A 27 -5.54 -17.32 0.34
C VAL A 27 -5.41 -18.29 -0.83
N GLY A 28 -4.82 -17.85 -1.96
CA GLY A 28 -4.63 -18.70 -3.14
C GLY A 28 -3.73 -19.91 -2.87
N ILE A 29 -2.60 -19.70 -2.18
CA ILE A 29 -1.69 -20.79 -1.81
C ILE A 29 -2.31 -21.69 -0.74
N GLY A 30 -2.95 -21.10 0.29
CA GLY A 30 -3.62 -21.86 1.35
C GLY A 30 -4.73 -22.77 0.80
N TYR A 31 -5.55 -22.26 -0.13
CA TYR A 31 -6.61 -23.04 -0.77
C TYR A 31 -6.06 -24.16 -1.68
N GLY A 32 -5.00 -23.87 -2.43
CA GLY A 32 -4.34 -24.88 -3.29
C GLY A 32 -3.72 -26.02 -2.50
N LEU A 33 -3.07 -25.71 -1.38
CA LEU A 33 -2.46 -26.72 -0.51
C LEU A 33 -3.52 -27.59 0.19
N ASP A 34 -4.58 -26.97 0.72
CA ASP A 34 -5.68 -27.66 1.40
C ASP A 34 -6.36 -28.69 0.47
N ARG A 35 -6.54 -28.32 -0.80
CA ARG A 35 -7.09 -29.20 -1.85
C ARG A 35 -6.21 -30.41 -2.15
N TRP A 36 -4.90 -30.28 -2.01
CA TRP A 36 -3.93 -31.33 -2.35
C TRP A 36 -3.61 -32.25 -1.17
N THR A 37 -3.64 -31.72 0.06
CA THR A 37 -3.28 -32.50 1.24
C THR A 37 -4.45 -33.28 1.85
N GLY A 38 -5.70 -32.88 1.61
CA GLY A 38 -6.88 -33.60 2.14
C GLY A 38 -6.94 -33.68 3.68
N HIS A 39 -5.99 -33.02 4.36
CA HIS A 39 -5.95 -32.86 5.79
C HIS A 39 -6.93 -31.75 6.18
N LEU A 40 -7.58 -31.93 7.33
CA LEU A 40 -8.44 -30.93 7.98
C LEU A 40 -7.82 -29.52 7.87
N PRO A 41 -8.64 -28.44 7.87
CA PRO A 41 -8.32 -27.05 7.44
C PRO A 41 -7.16 -26.30 8.14
N LEU A 42 -6.22 -27.02 8.75
CA LEU A 42 -4.99 -26.57 9.38
C LEU A 42 -4.08 -25.81 8.43
N PHE A 43 -3.87 -26.30 7.20
CA PHE A 43 -3.03 -25.59 6.23
C PHE A 43 -3.67 -24.27 5.81
N LEU A 44 -4.98 -24.25 5.60
CA LEU A 44 -5.75 -23.04 5.33
C LEU A 44 -5.60 -22.04 6.49
N ILE A 45 -5.72 -22.47 7.75
CA ILE A 45 -5.57 -21.62 8.93
C ILE A 45 -4.14 -21.06 9.05
N VAL A 46 -3.11 -21.91 8.93
CA VAL A 46 -1.71 -21.50 9.05
C VAL A 46 -1.32 -20.56 7.91
N PHE A 47 -1.69 -20.87 6.65
CA PHE A 47 -1.40 -19.98 5.51
C PHE A 47 -2.22 -18.70 5.53
N THR A 48 -3.45 -18.73 6.05
CA THR A 48 -4.25 -17.51 6.25
C THR A 48 -3.61 -16.62 7.32
N LEU A 49 -3.17 -17.19 8.44
CA LEU A 49 -2.42 -16.45 9.47
C LEU A 49 -1.08 -15.94 8.95
N LEU A 50 -0.38 -16.73 8.14
CA LEU A 50 0.89 -16.32 7.51
C LEU A 50 0.65 -15.20 6.48
N GLY A 51 -0.41 -15.30 5.67
CA GLY A 51 -0.83 -14.28 4.72
C GLY A 51 -1.29 -13.00 5.42
N PHE A 52 -1.96 -13.12 6.56
CA PHE A 52 -2.30 -12.00 7.43
C PHE A 52 -1.05 -11.32 8.01
N CYS A 53 -0.07 -12.10 8.49
CA CYS A 53 1.24 -11.59 8.90
C CYS A 53 2.01 -10.91 7.75
N ALA A 54 1.93 -11.45 6.53
CA ALA A 54 2.52 -10.82 5.34
C ALA A 54 1.81 -9.49 4.99
N GLY A 55 0.49 -9.44 5.10
CA GLY A 55 -0.29 -8.21 4.95
C GLY A 55 0.06 -7.15 6.00
N MET A 56 0.18 -7.56 7.27
CA MET A 56 0.67 -6.69 8.35
C MET A 56 2.08 -6.17 8.06
N ARG A 57 2.99 -6.98 7.51
CA ARG A 57 4.33 -6.49 7.13
C ARG A 57 4.31 -5.34 6.12
N ASN A 58 3.34 -5.31 5.19
CA ASN A 58 3.17 -4.16 4.29
C ASN A 58 2.74 -2.90 5.07
N VAL A 59 1.76 -3.03 5.95
CA VAL A 59 1.30 -1.92 6.80
C VAL A 59 2.42 -1.39 7.69
N TRP A 60 3.18 -2.28 8.34
CA TRP A 60 4.31 -1.91 9.18
C TRP A 60 5.39 -1.17 8.38
N ARG A 61 5.62 -1.52 7.12
CA ARG A 61 6.53 -0.77 6.24
C ARG A 61 6.04 0.65 5.97
N VAL A 62 4.72 0.84 5.77
CA VAL A 62 4.13 2.16 5.54
C VAL A 62 4.13 3.01 6.82
N VAL A 63 3.84 2.39 7.96
CA VAL A 63 3.80 3.07 9.27
C VAL A 63 5.19 3.44 9.77
N ASN A 64 6.19 2.57 9.59
CA ASN A 64 7.59 2.87 9.92
C ASN A 64 8.35 3.59 8.80
N ALA A 65 7.75 3.76 7.62
CA ALA A 65 8.32 4.66 6.64
C ALA A 65 8.29 6.07 7.23
N PRO A 66 9.43 6.79 7.29
CA PRO A 66 9.43 8.20 7.62
C PRO A 66 8.39 8.86 6.75
N ILE A 67 7.37 9.50 7.34
CA ILE A 67 6.30 10.20 6.61
C ILE A 67 7.02 11.10 5.61
N PRO A 68 7.03 10.77 4.30
CA PRO A 68 7.56 11.69 3.32
C PRO A 68 6.65 12.90 3.42
N ASP A 69 7.20 14.10 3.53
CA ASP A 69 6.46 15.35 3.67
C ASP A 69 5.40 15.47 2.56
N VAL A 70 4.20 14.90 2.76
CA VAL A 70 3.12 14.79 1.75
C VAL A 70 2.54 16.19 1.46
N GLY A 71 3.01 17.22 2.17
CA GLY A 71 2.65 18.62 2.00
C GLY A 71 3.73 19.51 1.38
N ALA A 72 4.98 19.05 1.17
CA ALA A 72 6.04 19.91 0.65
C ALA A 72 6.02 20.03 -0.88
N LYS A 73 4.83 20.17 -1.48
CA LYS A 73 4.73 20.73 -2.84
C LYS A 73 5.02 22.22 -2.69
N LYS A 74 6.30 22.57 -2.79
CA LYS A 74 6.80 23.94 -2.87
C LYS A 74 6.09 24.60 -4.04
N ASP A 75 5.03 25.35 -3.72
CA ASP A 75 4.20 26.05 -4.66
C ASP A 75 5.09 27.12 -5.31
N GLY A 76 5.60 26.84 -6.51
CA GLY A 76 6.50 27.70 -7.29
C GLY A 76 5.86 29.00 -7.77
N ARG A 77 4.88 29.54 -7.03
CA ARG A 77 4.16 30.78 -7.36
C ARG A 77 4.82 32.03 -6.78
N SER A 78 5.98 31.92 -6.12
CA SER A 78 6.74 33.09 -5.64
C SER A 78 7.73 33.64 -6.68
N GLN A 79 8.11 32.87 -7.71
CA GLN A 79 9.07 33.35 -8.74
C GLN A 79 8.46 34.30 -9.78
N ARG A 80 7.13 34.39 -9.87
CA ARG A 80 6.45 35.32 -10.79
C ARG A 80 6.41 36.76 -10.25
N GLY A 81 6.62 36.95 -8.94
CA GLY A 81 6.64 38.28 -8.30
C GLY A 81 7.99 38.98 -8.32
N GLN A 82 9.07 38.32 -8.77
CA GLN A 82 10.44 38.87 -8.70
C GLN A 82 10.96 39.41 -10.03
N ARG A 83 10.17 39.32 -11.11
CA ARG A 83 10.50 39.80 -12.46
C ARG A 83 9.97 41.21 -12.77
N ILE A 84 9.22 41.83 -11.85
CA ILE A 84 8.62 43.17 -12.06
C ILE A 84 9.48 44.31 -11.51
N ASN A 85 10.68 44.00 -11.01
CA ASN A 85 11.57 44.91 -10.30
C ASN A 85 12.99 44.95 -10.90
N ASP A 86 13.12 44.58 -12.18
CA ASP A 86 14.28 44.80 -13.05
C ASP A 86 13.81 45.53 -14.32
#